data_AF-A0A8J9UKN3-F1
#
_entry.id   AF-A0A8J9UKN3-F1
#
_cell.length_a   1.000
_cell.length_b   1.000
_cell.length_c   1.000
_cell.angle_alpha   90.00
_cell.angle_beta   90.00
_cell.angle_gamma   90.00
#
_symmetry.space_group_name_H-M   'P 1'
#
loop_
_entity.id
_entity.type
_entity.pdbx_description
1 polymer ?
#
loop_
_entity_poly.entity_id
_entity_poly.type
_entity_poly.pdbx_seq_one_letter_code
_entity_poly.pdbx_strand_id
1 'polypeptide(L)'
;MDRKTITSFIERYKSHSCLWDVSSPDYMNKNKRINALQDMVPILGESATIDSVRKKIDILRNGYYREHKKVNASLSTGISADNVYTPTPWYYDLMSFLSSQEASRPGIDGLADPVTGRKLTGGRSDTVTALGIQQTVRDAATEPQLLLTR
;
A
#
# COMPACT_ATOMS: atom_id res chain seq x y z
N MET A 1 -16.58 -8.62 -0.14
CA MET A 1 -16.96 -7.20 -0.24
C MET A 1 -17.45 -6.96 -1.64
N ASP A 2 -18.68 -6.50 -1.77
CA ASP A 2 -19.33 -6.39 -3.06
C ASP A 2 -18.91 -5.11 -3.78
N ARG A 3 -19.09 -5.07 -5.10
CA ARG A 3 -18.78 -3.89 -5.93
C ARG A 3 -19.45 -2.62 -5.39
N LYS A 4 -20.71 -2.73 -4.96
CA LYS A 4 -21.47 -1.62 -4.37
C LYS A 4 -20.81 -1.09 -3.10
N THR A 5 -20.44 -1.97 -2.17
CA THR A 5 -19.74 -1.59 -0.93
C THR A 5 -18.41 -0.89 -1.21
N ILE A 6 -17.63 -1.40 -2.17
CA ILE A 6 -16.36 -0.77 -2.57
C ILE A 6 -16.61 0.60 -3.20
N THR A 7 -17.67 0.75 -4.00
CA THR A 7 -18.04 2.03 -4.61
C THR A 7 -18.38 3.05 -3.54
N SER A 8 -19.30 2.72 -2.61
CA SER A 8 -19.66 3.60 -1.49
C SER A 8 -18.46 3.92 -0.59
N PHE A 9 -17.55 2.96 -0.39
CA PHE A 9 -16.31 3.19 0.36
C PHE A 9 -15.42 4.23 -0.31
N ILE A 10 -15.22 4.12 -1.63
CA ILE A 10 -14.39 5.06 -2.39
C ILE A 10 -15.04 6.44 -2.46
N GLU A 11 -16.35 6.52 -2.68
CA GLU A 11 -17.09 7.79 -2.68
C GLU A 11 -16.99 8.50 -1.33
N ARG A 12 -17.16 7.74 -0.23
CA ARG A 12 -17.02 8.31 1.11
C ARG A 12 -15.59 8.76 1.38
N TYR A 13 -14.61 7.95 1.00
CA TYR A 13 -13.19 8.30 1.09
C TYR A 13 -12.87 9.60 0.33
N LYS A 14 -13.38 9.74 -0.90
CA LYS A 14 -13.22 10.94 -1.73
C LYS A 14 -13.80 12.18 -1.06
N SER A 15 -14.93 12.07 -0.36
CA SER A 15 -15.55 13.20 0.36
C SER A 15 -14.72 13.70 1.55
N HIS A 16 -13.84 12.85 2.11
CA HIS A 16 -13.01 13.18 3.26
C HIS A 16 -11.62 13.65 2.83
N SER A 17 -11.51 14.90 2.35
CA SER A 17 -10.23 15.50 1.91
C SER A 17 -9.13 15.40 2.97
N CYS A 18 -9.47 15.46 4.26
CA CYS A 18 -8.54 15.30 5.37
C CYS A 18 -7.77 13.96 5.37
N LEU A 19 -8.25 12.94 4.65
CA LEU A 19 -7.60 11.64 4.54
C LEU A 19 -6.64 11.51 3.36
N TRP A 20 -6.76 12.35 2.33
CA TRP A 20 -6.05 12.13 1.06
C TRP A 20 -5.43 13.37 0.43
N ASP A 21 -5.98 14.56 0.67
CA ASP A 21 -5.53 15.81 0.08
C ASP A 21 -4.54 16.53 0.99
N VAL A 22 -3.25 16.51 0.63
CA VAL A 22 -2.17 17.13 1.41
C VAL A 22 -2.26 18.66 1.40
N SER A 23 -2.90 19.24 0.38
CA SER A 23 -3.11 20.68 0.26
C SER A 23 -4.25 21.17 1.15
N SER A 24 -5.12 20.27 1.64
CA SER A 24 -6.21 20.64 2.53
C SER A 24 -5.67 21.00 3.93
N PRO A 25 -6.10 22.12 4.54
CA PRO A 25 -5.72 22.46 5.91
C PRO A 25 -6.17 21.39 6.93
N ASP A 26 -7.20 20.63 6.58
CA ASP A 26 -7.75 19.57 7.42
C ASP A 26 -6.88 18.30 7.45
N TYR A 27 -5.94 18.16 6.51
CA TYR A 27 -5.05 17.01 6.42
C TYR A 27 -4.08 16.87 7.61
N MET A 28 -3.74 17.99 8.24
CA MET A 28 -2.93 18.02 9.47
C MET A 28 -3.77 17.87 10.74
N ASN A 29 -5.10 18.00 10.64
CA ASN A 29 -6.00 17.93 11.78
C ASN A 29 -6.27 16.48 12.19
N LYS A 30 -5.61 16.02 13.26
CA LYS A 30 -5.74 14.66 13.80
C LYS A 30 -7.19 14.29 14.13
N ASN A 31 -7.95 15.20 14.72
CA ASN A 31 -9.33 14.95 15.13
C ASN A 31 -10.23 14.74 13.91
N LYS A 32 -10.11 15.59 12.89
CA LYS A 32 -10.87 15.43 11.64
C LYS A 32 -10.55 14.11 10.94
N ARG A 33 -9.28 13.69 10.95
CA ARG A 33 -8.88 12.40 10.37
C ARG A 33 -9.46 11.21 11.12
N ILE A 34 -9.42 11.23 12.45
CA ILE A 34 -9.99 10.15 13.27
C ILE A 34 -11.51 10.08 13.04
N ASN A 35 -12.20 11.22 13.05
CA ASN A 35 -13.65 11.29 12.80
C ASN A 35 -14.01 10.78 11.39
N ALA A 36 -13.25 11.16 10.37
CA ALA A 36 -13.45 10.67 9.01
C ALA A 36 -13.23 9.15 8.89
N LEU A 37 -12.21 8.60 9.56
CA LEU A 37 -12.00 7.15 9.59
C LEU A 37 -13.11 6.42 10.32
N GLN A 38 -13.59 6.95 11.44
CA GLN A 38 -14.69 6.38 12.22
C GLN A 38 -15.99 6.35 11.41
N ASP A 39 -16.29 7.42 10.69
CA ASP A 39 -17.46 7.54 9.82
C ASP A 39 -17.47 6.50 8.68
N MET A 40 -16.29 6.02 8.24
CA MET A 40 -16.17 4.99 7.22
C MET A 40 -16.26 3.55 7.76
N VAL A 41 -16.16 3.33 9.08
CA VAL A 41 -16.20 1.99 9.70
C VAL A 41 -17.47 1.21 9.34
N PRO A 42 -18.69 1.79 9.42
CA PRO A 42 -19.93 1.05 9.15
C PRO A 42 -20.01 0.49 7.73
N ILE A 43 -19.28 1.08 6.77
CA ILE A 43 -19.24 0.62 5.37
C ILE A 43 -18.54 -0.73 5.25
N LEU A 44 -17.58 -1.04 6.13
CA LEU A 44 -16.89 -2.35 6.12
C LEU A 44 -17.67 -3.46 6.80
N GLY A 45 -18.65 -3.12 7.65
CA GLY A 45 -19.46 -4.04 8.43
C GLY A 45 -19.31 -3.84 9.93
N GLU A 46 -20.13 -4.56 10.71
CA GLU A 46 -20.28 -4.38 12.16
C GLU A 46 -19.03 -4.73 12.98
N SER A 47 -18.20 -5.65 12.50
CA SER A 47 -16.94 -6.06 13.16
C SER A 47 -15.72 -5.24 12.73
N ALA A 48 -15.92 -4.23 11.88
CA ALA A 48 -14.83 -3.42 11.37
C ALA A 48 -14.30 -2.43 12.41
N THR A 49 -13.01 -2.12 12.29
CA THR A 49 -12.32 -1.15 13.13
C THR A 49 -11.73 -0.02 12.29
N ILE A 50 -11.30 1.06 12.94
CA ILE A 50 -10.54 2.14 12.29
C ILE A 50 -9.32 1.58 11.55
N ASP A 51 -8.63 0.58 12.12
CA ASP A 51 -7.48 -0.04 11.47
C ASP A 51 -7.86 -0.86 10.23
N SER A 52 -9.05 -1.46 10.23
CA SER A 52 -9.61 -2.11 9.05
C SER A 52 -9.85 -1.10 7.93
N VAL A 53 -10.37 0.09 8.25
CA VAL A 53 -10.54 1.21 7.31
C VAL A 53 -9.20 1.67 6.76
N ARG A 54 -8.20 1.91 7.63
CA ARG A 54 -6.84 2.33 7.21
C ARG A 54 -6.22 1.32 6.26
N LYS A 55 -6.22 0.04 6.65
CA LYS A 55 -5.70 -1.04 5.81
C LYS A 55 -6.42 -1.11 4.46
N LYS A 56 -7.74 -0.86 4.45
CA LYS A 56 -8.53 -0.83 3.22
C LYS A 56 -8.14 0.33 2.30
N ILE A 57 -7.96 1.53 2.86
CA ILE A 57 -7.46 2.70 2.14
C ILE A 57 -6.08 2.39 1.54
N ASP A 58 -5.16 1.83 2.32
CA ASP A 58 -3.80 1.52 1.87
C ASP A 58 -3.80 0.51 0.71
N ILE A 59 -4.59 -0.57 0.81
CA ILE A 59 -4.73 -1.57 -0.26
C ILE A 59 -5.23 -0.93 -1.56
N LEU A 60 -6.30 -0.13 -1.48
CA LEU A 60 -6.90 0.52 -2.65
C LEU A 60 -5.95 1.54 -3.28
N ARG A 61 -5.31 2.37 -2.44
CA ARG A 61 -4.37 3.40 -2.86
C ARG A 61 -3.12 2.80 -3.51
N ASN A 62 -2.54 1.75 -2.93
CA ASN A 62 -1.41 1.04 -3.53
C ASN A 62 -1.79 0.34 -4.84
N GLY A 63 -3.00 -0.23 -4.90
CA GLY A 63 -3.57 -0.79 -6.13
C GLY A 63 -3.66 0.25 -7.24
N TYR A 64 -4.25 1.41 -6.91
CA TYR A 64 -4.37 2.54 -7.82
C TYR A 64 -3.01 3.04 -8.32
N TYR A 65 -2.05 3.34 -7.44
CA TYR A 65 -0.75 3.90 -7.87
C TYR A 65 0.07 2.94 -8.72
N ARG A 66 0.04 1.64 -8.41
CA ARG A 66 0.69 0.63 -9.26
C ARG A 66 0.12 0.65 -10.67
N GLU A 67 -1.19 0.80 -10.79
CA GLU A 67 -1.87 0.85 -12.07
C GLU A 67 -1.61 2.17 -12.79
N HIS A 68 -1.67 3.29 -12.06
CA HIS A 68 -1.39 4.63 -12.57
C HIS A 68 0.02 4.75 -13.12
N LYS A 69 1.01 4.13 -12.45
CA LYS A 69 2.40 4.07 -12.94
C LYS A 69 2.52 3.39 -14.31
N LYS A 70 1.73 2.34 -14.58
CA LYS A 70 1.73 1.66 -15.89
C LYS A 70 1.13 2.54 -16.97
N VAL A 71 0.04 3.25 -16.64
CA VAL A 71 -0.57 4.24 -17.54
C VAL A 71 0.46 5.32 -17.89
N ASN A 72 1.08 5.94 -16.89
CA ASN A 72 2.07 6.99 -17.10
C ASN A 72 3.30 6.48 -17.88
N ALA A 73 3.76 5.25 -17.61
CA ALA A 73 4.84 4.63 -18.37
C ALA A 73 4.47 4.42 -19.86
N SER A 74 3.22 4.03 -20.15
CA SER A 74 2.75 3.88 -21.53
C SER A 74 2.61 5.22 -22.28
N LEU A 75 2.31 6.31 -21.56
CA LEU A 75 2.25 7.66 -22.12
C LEU A 75 3.66 8.23 -22.40
N SER A 76 4.62 7.96 -21.51
CA SER A 76 5.99 8.49 -21.62
C SER A 76 6.82 7.83 -22.73
N THR A 77 6.48 6.62 -23.17
CA THR A 77 7.28 5.85 -24.12
C THR A 77 7.06 6.24 -25.59
N GLY A 78 6.28 7.29 -25.86
CA GLY A 78 6.07 7.82 -27.22
C GLY A 78 5.43 6.81 -28.18
N ILE A 79 4.80 5.77 -27.64
CA ILE A 79 4.08 4.79 -28.43
C ILE A 79 2.85 5.50 -29.01
N SER A 80 2.55 5.28 -30.30
CA SER A 80 1.36 5.81 -30.97
C SER A 80 0.12 5.71 -30.08
N ALA A 81 -0.73 6.74 -30.10
CA ALA A 81 -1.91 6.89 -29.24
C ALA A 81 -2.82 5.65 -29.16
N ASP A 82 -2.74 4.75 -30.13
CA ASP A 82 -3.48 3.49 -30.19
C ASP A 82 -2.99 2.39 -29.22
N ASN A 83 -1.87 2.57 -28.48
CA ASN A 83 -1.35 1.55 -27.56
C ASN A 83 -1.16 2.05 -26.10
N VAL A 84 -1.99 3.00 -25.67
CA VAL A 84 -2.00 3.43 -24.27
C VAL A 84 -2.54 2.31 -23.38
N TYR A 85 -1.82 2.01 -22.30
CA TYR A 85 -2.21 0.96 -21.36
C TYR A 85 -3.56 1.30 -20.71
N THR A 86 -4.53 0.38 -20.82
CA THR A 86 -5.83 0.51 -20.17
C THR A 86 -5.79 -0.11 -18.77
N PRO A 87 -6.13 0.64 -17.71
CA PRO A 87 -6.25 0.12 -16.35
C PRO A 87 -7.18 -1.09 -16.26
N THR A 88 -6.71 -2.14 -15.57
CA THR A 88 -7.49 -3.37 -15.34
C THR A 88 -8.55 -3.25 -14.23
N PRO A 89 -8.33 -2.53 -13.11
CA PRO A 89 -9.32 -2.46 -12.04
C PRO A 89 -10.53 -1.59 -12.40
N TRP A 90 -11.73 -2.14 -12.25
CA TRP A 90 -12.99 -1.42 -12.51
C TRP A 90 -13.19 -0.15 -11.67
N TYR A 91 -12.52 -0.04 -10.51
CA TYR A 91 -12.61 1.11 -9.61
C TYR A 91 -11.58 2.20 -9.90
N TYR A 92 -10.72 2.00 -10.91
CA TYR A 92 -9.61 2.89 -11.21
C TYR A 92 -10.10 4.34 -11.43
N ASP A 93 -11.15 4.51 -12.24
CA ASP A 93 -11.71 5.83 -12.55
C ASP A 93 -12.27 6.54 -11.30
N LEU A 94 -12.81 5.77 -10.34
CA LEU A 94 -13.32 6.31 -9.08
C LEU A 94 -12.20 6.87 -8.19
N MET A 95 -10.98 6.37 -8.33
CA MET A 95 -9.80 6.79 -7.56
C MET A 95 -8.93 7.82 -8.28
N SER A 96 -9.36 8.30 -9.45
CA SER A 96 -8.65 9.31 -10.26
C SER A 96 -8.35 10.60 -9.52
N PHE A 97 -9.11 10.97 -8.48
CA PHE A 97 -8.86 12.15 -7.66
C PHE A 97 -7.50 12.15 -6.94
N LEU A 98 -6.86 10.98 -6.80
CA LEU A 98 -5.54 10.85 -6.18
C LEU A 98 -4.39 11.31 -7.08
N SER A 99 -4.55 11.33 -8.41
CA SER A 99 -3.48 11.76 -9.33
C SER A 99 -3.13 13.23 -9.19
N SER A 100 -4.09 14.08 -8.80
CA SER A 100 -3.86 15.52 -8.58
C SER A 100 -2.79 15.80 -7.51
N GLN A 101 -2.52 14.83 -6.62
CA GLN A 101 -1.52 14.96 -5.56
C GLN A 101 -0.11 14.55 -6.01
N GLU A 102 0.03 13.81 -7.12
CA GLU A 102 1.33 13.34 -7.61
C GLU A 102 2.17 14.50 -8.16
N ALA A 103 1.54 15.46 -8.84
CA ALA A 103 2.23 16.66 -9.33
C ALA A 103 2.82 17.54 -8.22
N SER A 104 2.31 17.43 -6.99
CA SER A 104 2.81 18.18 -5.82
C SER A 104 3.84 17.41 -5.00
N ARG A 105 4.09 16.12 -5.28
CA ARG A 105 5.21 15.40 -4.66
C ARG A 105 6.46 15.78 -5.43
N PRO A 106 7.39 16.57 -4.85
CA PRO A 106 8.71 16.69 -5.45
C PRO A 106 9.25 15.27 -5.57
N GLY A 107 9.53 14.85 -6.80
CA GLY A 107 10.15 13.56 -7.07
C GLY A 107 11.42 13.50 -6.25
N ILE A 108 11.48 12.56 -5.30
CA ILE A 108 12.76 12.17 -4.67
C ILE A 108 13.65 11.39 -5.64
N ASP A 109 13.28 11.33 -6.91
CA ASP A 109 14.08 10.78 -7.97
C ASP A 109 14.99 11.90 -8.54
N GLY A 110 16.15 12.05 -7.90
CA GLY A 110 17.31 12.69 -8.50
C GLY A 110 17.49 14.19 -8.23
N LEU A 111 17.98 14.54 -7.04
CA LEU A 111 18.83 15.73 -6.91
C LEU A 111 20.06 15.38 -6.09
N ALA A 112 21.21 15.47 -6.74
CA ALA A 112 22.52 15.36 -6.15
C ALA A 112 22.69 16.40 -5.04
N ASP A 113 23.23 15.97 -3.89
CA ASP A 113 23.78 16.87 -2.88
C ASP A 113 25.16 17.38 -3.34
N PRO A 114 25.39 18.69 -3.53
CA PRO A 114 26.71 19.26 -3.36
C PRO A 114 26.82 19.73 -1.89
N VAL A 115 27.75 19.13 -1.14
CA VAL A 115 28.09 19.40 0.27
C VAL A 115 27.23 18.60 1.26
N THR A 116 27.67 17.43 1.68
CA THR A 116 28.58 17.33 2.82
C THR A 116 29.31 16.01 2.76
N GLY A 117 30.64 16.10 2.65
CA GLY A 117 31.51 14.95 2.49
C GLY A 117 31.40 13.96 3.65
N ARG A 118 31.13 12.69 3.31
CA ARG A 118 31.76 11.53 3.92
C ARG A 118 31.91 10.45 2.85
N LYS A 119 33.15 10.29 2.39
CA LYS A 119 33.60 9.20 1.54
C LYS A 119 33.71 7.95 2.42
N LEU A 120 32.97 6.88 2.08
CA LEU A 120 33.37 5.52 2.42
C LEU A 120 33.20 4.63 1.18
N THR A 121 34.25 3.87 0.97
CA THR A 121 34.61 3.08 -0.20
C THR A 121 34.03 1.68 -0.14
N GLY A 122 33.91 1.05 -1.31
CA GLY A 122 33.71 -0.40 -1.46
C GLY A 122 32.32 -0.68 -2.01
N GLY A 123 32.13 -1.30 -3.16
CA GLY A 123 32.97 -2.32 -3.78
C GLY A 123 32.00 -3.41 -4.22
N ARG A 124 31.73 -3.42 -5.52
CA ARG A 124 30.93 -4.42 -6.22
C ARG A 124 31.63 -5.79 -6.12
N SER A 125 30.92 -6.85 -5.73
CA SER A 125 31.22 -8.20 -6.21
C SER A 125 30.05 -9.14 -6.00
N ASP A 126 29.67 -9.78 -7.09
CA ASP A 126 28.81 -10.95 -7.18
C ASP A 126 29.47 -12.16 -6.47
N THR A 127 28.65 -13.11 -5.98
CA THR A 127 28.81 -14.59 -6.08
C THR A 127 27.90 -15.32 -5.06
N VAL A 128 26.98 -16.19 -5.51
CA VAL A 128 27.06 -17.67 -5.65
C VAL A 128 26.41 -18.42 -4.47
N THR A 129 25.37 -19.18 -4.81
CA THR A 129 24.93 -20.49 -4.28
C THR A 129 24.91 -20.74 -2.77
N ALA A 130 23.72 -21.01 -2.24
CA ALA A 130 23.53 -21.87 -1.08
C ALA A 130 22.43 -22.91 -1.37
N LEU A 131 22.85 -24.08 -1.84
CA LEU A 131 22.14 -25.35 -1.67
C LEU A 131 22.22 -25.72 -0.19
N GLY A 132 21.08 -26.06 0.43
CA GLY A 132 21.02 -26.43 1.84
C GLY A 132 19.68 -27.02 2.22
N ILE A 133 19.36 -28.16 1.63
CA ILE A 133 18.27 -29.05 2.05
C ILE A 133 18.61 -29.55 3.47
N GLN A 134 17.68 -29.42 4.42
CA GLN A 134 17.60 -30.32 5.56
C GLN A 134 16.20 -30.93 5.61
N GLN A 135 16.16 -32.22 5.32
CA GLN A 135 15.05 -33.11 5.63
C GLN A 135 15.56 -34.11 6.67
N THR A 136 14.93 -34.13 7.85
CA THR A 136 14.87 -35.35 8.67
C THR A 136 13.46 -35.43 9.26
N VAL A 137 12.76 -36.48 8.86
CA VAL A 137 11.46 -36.90 9.37
C VAL A 137 11.65 -37.99 10.43
N ARG A 138 10.61 -38.16 11.26
CA ARG A 138 10.15 -39.36 11.98
C ARG A 138 10.18 -39.29 13.52
N ASP A 139 8.98 -39.13 14.05
CA ASP A 139 8.27 -40.05 14.96
C ASP A 139 9.05 -40.75 16.08
N ALA A 140 8.60 -40.54 17.33
CA ALA A 140 8.17 -41.62 18.24
C ALA A 140 7.64 -41.03 19.56
N ALA A 141 6.36 -41.22 19.82
CA ALA A 141 5.75 -41.17 21.14
C ALA A 141 6.05 -42.48 21.90
N THR A 142 6.39 -42.39 23.19
CA THR A 142 6.56 -43.44 24.24
C THR A 142 7.47 -42.77 25.30
N GLU A 143 7.21 -42.62 26.60
CA GLU A 143 6.40 -43.35 27.60
C GLU A 143 6.39 -42.49 28.92
N PRO A 144 5.92 -42.95 30.11
CA PRO A 144 5.20 -42.14 31.08
C PRO A 144 6.08 -41.74 32.28
N GLN A 145 5.63 -40.76 33.06
CA GLN A 145 6.14 -40.54 34.42
C GLN A 145 5.06 -40.90 35.44
N LEU A 146 5.38 -41.90 36.25
CA LEU A 146 4.66 -42.40 37.41
C LEU A 146 5.01 -41.58 38.65
N LEU A 147 4.12 -41.67 39.66
CA LEU A 147 4.21 -41.25 41.07
C LEU A 147 3.67 -39.83 41.38
N LEU A 148 2.45 -39.69 41.90
CA LEU A 148 1.92 -40.02 43.25
C LEU A 148 2.05 -38.82 44.20
N THR A 149 0.91 -38.36 44.73
CA THR A 149 0.59 -37.67 46.01
C THR A 149 -0.64 -36.80 45.69
N ARG A 150 -1.86 -37.08 46.14
CA ARG A 150 -2.30 -37.21 47.54
C ARG A 150 -3.73 -37.76 47.59
#